data_AF-A0A2N6NH86-F1
#
_entry.id   AF-A0A2N6NH86-F1
#
_cell.length_a   1.000
_cell.length_b   1.000
_cell.length_c   1.000
_cell.angle_alpha   90.00
_cell.angle_beta   90.00
_cell.angle_gamma   90.00
#
_symmetry.space_group_name_H-M   'P 1'
#
loop_
_entity.id
_entity.type
_entity.pdbx_description
1 polymer ?
#
loop_
_entity_poly.entity_id
_entity_poly.type
_entity_poly.pdbx_seq_one_letter_code
_entity_poly.pdbx_strand_id
1 'polypeptide(L)'
;MQSPPYWPTSKSVDGFYEQKDREEFDEAVKEYLTVYKEEEVRRGDSGRQAEVQRRAWDSGSFWFFRAATVPKAMYNLFNWHIQPLFNEAHPDQSVFDEVFFFYWGRRASEFVDDKMRERKEYVQQLSEVYRDTGIVE
;
A
#
# COMPACT_ATOMS: atom_id res chain seq x y z
N MET A 1 11.23 7.38 -13.86
CA MET A 1 11.59 5.98 -14.18
C MET A 1 10.50 5.40 -15.06
N GLN A 2 10.82 4.59 -16.06
CA GLN A 2 9.81 3.87 -16.84
C GLN A 2 9.34 2.64 -16.05
N SER A 3 8.03 2.49 -15.90
CA SER A 3 7.40 1.37 -15.21
C SER A 3 6.04 1.07 -15.85
N PRO A 4 5.50 -0.15 -15.71
CA PRO A 4 4.14 -0.43 -16.15
C PRO A 4 3.11 0.50 -15.47
N PRO A 5 1.90 0.64 -16.06
CA PRO A 5 0.80 1.34 -15.43
C PRO A 5 0.26 0.58 -14.21
N TYR A 6 -0.28 1.32 -13.23
CA TYR A 6 -0.88 0.72 -12.03
C TYR A 6 -2.39 0.42 -12.17
N TRP A 7 -3.04 1.02 -13.19
CA TRP A 7 -4.48 0.95 -13.41
C TRP A 7 -5.05 -0.26 -14.19
N PRO A 8 -4.28 -1.23 -14.74
CA PRO A 8 -4.85 -2.37 -15.49
C PRO A 8 -5.98 -3.13 -14.78
N THR A 9 -5.93 -3.28 -13.45
CA THR A 9 -6.97 -3.95 -12.65
C THR A 9 -7.96 -2.98 -12.00
N SER A 10 -7.94 -1.70 -12.39
CA SER A 10 -8.79 -0.63 -11.83
C SER A 10 -8.69 -0.42 -10.31
N LYS A 11 -7.66 -1.00 -9.66
CA LYS A 11 -7.38 -0.79 -8.24
C LYS A 11 -6.67 0.52 -7.99
N SER A 12 -6.80 1.04 -6.77
CA SER A 12 -5.93 2.14 -6.32
C SER A 12 -4.49 1.66 -6.29
N VAL A 13 -3.53 2.60 -6.37
CA VAL A 13 -2.10 2.27 -6.40
C VAL A 13 -1.65 1.44 -5.17
N ASP A 14 -2.36 1.57 -4.05
CA ASP A 14 -2.16 0.84 -2.79
C ASP A 14 -3.24 -0.20 -2.50
N GLY A 15 -4.15 -0.48 -3.44
CA GLY A 15 -5.34 -1.30 -3.22
C GLY A 15 -5.13 -2.81 -3.35
N PHE A 16 -3.89 -3.30 -3.18
CA PHE A 16 -3.50 -4.69 -3.43
C PHE A 16 -3.23 -5.43 -2.12
N TYR A 17 -4.25 -5.52 -1.27
CA TYR A 17 -4.14 -6.12 0.07
C TYR A 17 -4.24 -7.64 0.07
N GLU A 18 -4.97 -8.21 -0.89
CA GLU A 18 -5.18 -9.65 -1.00
C GLU A 18 -4.18 -10.28 -1.98
N GLN A 19 -3.80 -11.52 -1.71
CA GLN A 19 -2.92 -12.27 -2.63
C GLN A 19 -3.53 -12.38 -4.03
N LYS A 20 -4.84 -12.63 -4.12
CA LYS A 20 -5.57 -12.71 -5.38
C LYS A 20 -5.44 -11.41 -6.21
N ASP A 21 -5.54 -10.27 -5.54
CA ASP A 21 -5.44 -8.95 -6.20
C ASP A 21 -4.06 -8.72 -6.80
N ARG A 22 -3.03 -9.24 -6.12
CA ARG A 22 -1.64 -9.15 -6.56
C ARG A 22 -1.38 -10.09 -7.75
N GLU A 23 -1.92 -11.30 -7.71
CA GLU A 23 -1.82 -12.27 -8.80
C GLU A 23 -2.52 -11.75 -10.06
N GLU A 24 -3.74 -11.24 -9.92
CA GLU A 24 -4.49 -10.61 -11.03
C GLU A 24 -3.72 -9.43 -11.64
N PHE A 25 -3.10 -8.61 -10.79
CA PHE A 25 -2.32 -7.47 -11.26
C PHE A 25 -1.01 -7.90 -11.95
N ASP A 26 -0.32 -8.92 -11.43
CA ASP A 26 0.87 -9.47 -12.06
C ASP A 26 0.58 -10.07 -13.44
N GLU A 27 -0.53 -10.79 -13.58
CA GLU A 27 -1.00 -11.30 -14.88
C GLU A 27 -1.31 -10.15 -15.85
N ALA A 28 -2.07 -9.14 -15.41
CA ALA A 28 -2.42 -7.99 -16.24
C ALA A 28 -1.17 -7.20 -16.68
N VAL A 29 -0.18 -7.04 -15.79
CA VAL A 29 1.09 -6.37 -16.13
C VAL A 29 1.90 -7.21 -17.12
N LYS A 30 1.95 -8.54 -16.97
CA LYS A 30 2.63 -9.44 -17.91
C LYS A 30 2.01 -9.39 -19.31
N GLU A 31 0.68 -9.39 -19.40
CA GLU A 31 -0.04 -9.23 -20.66
C GLU A 31 0.26 -7.87 -21.29
N TYR A 32 0.11 -6.79 -20.51
CA TYR A 32 0.43 -5.44 -20.94
C TYR A 32 1.86 -5.33 -21.50
N LEU A 33 2.86 -5.83 -20.78
CA LEU A 33 4.26 -5.76 -21.20
C LEU A 33 4.55 -6.62 -22.44
N THR A 34 3.76 -7.67 -22.68
CA THR A 34 3.88 -8.51 -23.88
C THR A 34 3.37 -7.73 -25.09
N VAL A 35 2.13 -7.22 -25.03
CA VAL A 35 1.55 -6.40 -26.10
C VAL A 35 2.39 -5.14 -26.34
N TYR A 36 2.82 -4.47 -25.28
CA TYR A 36 3.65 -3.27 -25.38
C TYR A 36 4.97 -3.53 -26.13
N LYS A 37 5.62 -4.68 -25.88
CA LYS A 37 6.85 -5.07 -26.59
C LYS A 37 6.58 -5.32 -28.08
N GLU A 38 5.51 -6.02 -28.42
CA GLU A 38 5.13 -6.27 -29.81
C GLU A 38 4.85 -4.98 -30.57
N GLU A 39 4.11 -4.06 -29.95
CA GLU A 39 3.84 -2.72 -30.50
C GLU A 39 5.12 -1.91 -30.72
N GLU A 40 6.04 -1.94 -29.75
CA GLU A 40 7.31 -1.23 -29.80
C GLU A 40 8.18 -1.73 -30.97
N VAL A 41 8.31 -3.06 -31.12
CA VAL A 41 9.05 -3.68 -32.23
C VAL A 41 8.40 -3.38 -33.58
N ARG A 42 7.06 -3.43 -33.67
CA ARG A 42 6.35 -3.14 -34.92
C ARG A 42 6.54 -1.70 -35.39
N ARG A 43 6.74 -0.76 -34.46
CA ARG A 43 7.04 0.66 -34.77
C ARG A 43 8.49 0.89 -35.19
N GLY A 44 9.32 -0.16 -35.25
CA GLY A 44 10.73 -0.08 -35.64
C GLY A 44 11.66 0.32 -34.49
N ASP A 45 11.18 0.29 -33.25
CA ASP A 45 12.03 0.45 -32.06
C ASP A 45 12.55 -0.92 -31.60
N SER A 46 13.60 -0.95 -30.77
CA SER A 46 14.31 -2.18 -30.42
C SER A 46 13.66 -2.98 -29.28
N GLY A 47 12.44 -2.64 -28.84
CA GLY A 47 11.80 -3.26 -27.67
C GLY A 47 12.43 -2.85 -26.32
N ARG A 48 13.25 -1.80 -26.31
CA ARG A 48 14.07 -1.43 -25.15
C ARG A 48 13.23 -0.91 -23.99
N GLN A 49 12.18 -0.14 -24.27
CA GLN A 49 11.30 0.43 -23.25
C GLN A 49 10.52 -0.67 -22.55
N ALA A 50 10.00 -1.65 -23.29
CA ALA A 50 9.35 -2.83 -22.72
C ALA A 50 10.28 -3.58 -21.75
N GLU A 51 11.55 -3.76 -22.13
CA GLU A 51 12.54 -4.41 -21.28
C GLU A 51 12.88 -3.60 -20.02
N VAL A 52 13.00 -2.28 -20.13
CA VAL A 52 13.22 -1.41 -18.97
C VAL A 52 12.04 -1.49 -18.00
N GLN A 53 10.80 -1.44 -18.51
CA GLN A 53 9.60 -1.57 -17.67
C GLN A 53 9.50 -2.95 -17.01
N ARG A 54 9.84 -4.03 -17.74
CA ARG A 54 9.89 -5.39 -17.21
C ARG A 54 10.91 -5.53 -16.08
N ARG A 55 12.12 -5.01 -16.26
CA ARG A 55 13.13 -4.98 -15.18
C ARG A 55 12.65 -4.18 -13.96
N ALA A 56 11.95 -3.07 -14.17
CA ALA A 56 11.38 -2.29 -13.08
C ALA A 56 10.29 -3.05 -12.31
N TRP A 57 9.51 -3.88 -13.00
CA TRP A 57 8.53 -4.77 -12.39
C TRP A 57 9.20 -5.89 -11.60
N ASP A 58 10.08 -6.66 -12.25
CA ASP A 58 10.72 -7.86 -11.68
C ASP A 58 11.58 -7.55 -10.46
N SER A 59 12.24 -6.38 -10.45
CA SER A 59 13.05 -5.93 -9.30
C SER A 59 12.24 -5.37 -8.13
N GLY A 60 10.92 -5.20 -8.28
CA GLY A 60 10.08 -4.47 -7.32
C GLY A 60 10.30 -2.95 -7.33
N SER A 61 11.13 -2.42 -8.23
CA SER A 61 11.33 -0.97 -8.37
C SER A 61 10.01 -0.24 -8.63
N PHE A 62 9.09 -0.85 -9.39
CA PHE A 62 7.74 -0.32 -9.56
C PHE A 62 7.12 0.13 -8.22
N TRP A 63 7.15 -0.73 -7.19
CA TRP A 63 6.58 -0.45 -5.88
C TRP A 63 7.31 0.69 -5.17
N PHE A 64 8.64 0.67 -5.19
CA PHE A 64 9.46 1.73 -4.61
C PHE A 64 9.14 3.10 -5.19
N PHE A 65 9.14 3.23 -6.52
CA PHE A 65 8.88 4.52 -7.16
C PHE A 65 7.42 4.97 -7.01
N ARG A 66 6.45 4.04 -6.94
CA ARG A 66 5.06 4.39 -6.60
C ARG A 66 4.93 4.89 -5.17
N ALA A 67 5.59 4.26 -4.20
CA ALA A 67 5.61 4.71 -2.81
C ALA A 67 6.24 6.12 -2.68
N ALA A 68 7.33 6.37 -3.40
CA ALA A 68 8.01 7.67 -3.39
C ALA A 68 7.21 8.79 -4.06
N THR A 69 6.41 8.47 -5.08
CA THR A 69 5.64 9.47 -5.86
C THR A 69 4.24 9.71 -5.33
N VAL A 70 3.66 8.76 -4.60
CA VAL A 70 2.31 8.85 -4.04
C VAL A 70 2.39 8.67 -2.51
N PRO A 71 2.64 9.76 -1.75
CA PRO A 71 2.87 9.66 -0.31
C PRO A 71 1.74 8.97 0.46
N LYS A 72 0.48 9.16 0.04
CA LYS A 72 -0.69 8.50 0.63
C LYS A 72 -0.60 6.97 0.56
N ALA A 73 -0.03 6.44 -0.52
CA ALA A 73 0.10 5.02 -0.77
C ALA A 73 1.36 4.41 -0.15
N MET A 74 2.31 5.24 0.26
CA MET A 74 3.64 4.81 0.69
C MET A 74 3.60 3.76 1.80
N TYR A 75 2.77 3.97 2.82
CA TYR A 75 2.67 3.05 3.97
C TYR A 75 2.27 1.63 3.52
N ASN A 76 1.18 1.52 2.77
CA ASN A 76 0.68 0.24 2.26
C ASN A 76 1.68 -0.39 1.29
N LEU A 77 2.19 0.38 0.33
CA LEU A 77 3.16 -0.11 -0.64
C LEU A 77 4.44 -0.63 0.03
N PHE A 78 4.90 0.06 1.07
CA PHE A 78 6.08 -0.35 1.82
C PHE A 78 5.85 -1.67 2.53
N ASN A 79 4.81 -1.77 3.37
CA ASN A 79 4.56 -2.96 4.18
C ASN A 79 4.21 -4.19 3.34
N TRP A 80 3.41 -4.03 2.27
CA TRP A 80 2.89 -5.17 1.51
C TRP A 80 3.74 -5.58 0.31
N HIS A 81 4.56 -4.67 -0.23
CA HIS A 81 5.26 -4.93 -1.50
C HIS A 81 6.76 -4.64 -1.50
N ILE A 82 7.27 -3.75 -0.64
CA ILE A 82 8.71 -3.43 -0.59
C ILE A 82 9.39 -4.23 0.52
N GLN A 83 8.86 -4.17 1.74
CA GLN A 83 9.43 -4.83 2.92
C GLN A 83 9.58 -6.35 2.73
N PRO A 84 8.60 -7.09 2.15
CA PRO A 84 8.74 -8.53 1.92
C PRO A 84 9.88 -8.90 0.97
N LEU A 85 10.31 -7.99 0.09
CA LEU A 85 11.45 -8.24 -0.81
C LEU A 85 12.77 -8.36 -0.05
N PHE A 86 12.84 -7.81 1.18
CA PHE A 86 14.02 -7.85 2.03
C PHE A 86 13.86 -8.83 3.20
N ASN A 87 12.65 -8.97 3.73
CA ASN A 87 12.31 -9.97 4.73
C ASN A 87 10.82 -10.29 4.70
N GLU A 88 10.48 -11.52 4.34
CA GLU A 88 9.10 -12.00 4.21
C GLU A 88 8.32 -12.01 5.53
N ALA A 89 9.00 -12.12 6.68
CA ALA A 89 8.34 -12.19 7.99
C ALA A 89 8.08 -10.82 8.63
N HIS A 90 8.68 -9.75 8.10
CA HIS A 90 8.55 -8.41 8.69
C HIS A 90 7.15 -7.80 8.66
N PRO A 91 6.29 -8.03 7.64
CA PRO A 91 4.92 -7.51 7.65
C PRO A 91 4.09 -8.02 8.83
N ASP A 92 4.43 -9.19 9.36
CA ASP A 92 3.77 -9.81 10.51
C ASP A 92 4.40 -9.42 11.86
N GLN A 93 5.46 -8.60 11.86
CA GLN A 93 6.19 -8.21 13.05
C GLN A 93 5.90 -6.76 13.46
N SER A 94 5.69 -6.54 14.75
CA SER A 94 5.49 -5.19 15.32
C SER A 94 6.76 -4.34 15.39
N VAL A 95 7.94 -4.90 15.06
CA VAL A 95 9.23 -4.21 15.23
C VAL A 95 9.29 -2.87 14.48
N PHE A 96 8.67 -2.78 13.31
CA PHE A 96 8.60 -1.53 12.55
C PHE A 96 7.66 -0.53 13.21
N ASP A 97 6.49 -0.97 13.66
CA ASP A 97 5.55 -0.11 14.36
C ASP A 97 6.17 0.45 15.63
N GLU A 98 6.87 -0.38 16.41
CA GLU A 98 7.56 0.02 17.64
C GLU A 98 8.68 1.04 17.40
N VAL A 99 9.48 0.85 16.34
CA VAL A 99 10.59 1.75 16.01
C VAL A 99 10.08 3.05 15.38
N PHE A 100 9.13 2.97 14.46
CA PHE A 100 8.60 4.14 13.75
C PHE A 100 7.61 4.95 14.59
N PHE A 101 7.02 4.37 15.64
CA PHE A 101 6.06 5.02 16.54
C PHE A 101 6.49 6.43 16.96
N PHE A 102 7.74 6.60 17.39
CA PHE A 102 8.26 7.89 17.86
C PHE A 102 8.38 8.95 16.75
N TYR A 103 8.40 8.54 15.48
CA TYR A 103 8.48 9.43 14.33
C TYR A 103 7.11 9.88 13.82
N TRP A 104 6.02 9.28 14.30
CA TRP A 104 4.67 9.66 13.87
C TRP A 104 4.22 11.01 14.44
N GLY A 105 4.90 11.50 15.48
CA GLY A 105 4.69 12.84 16.02
C GLY A 105 5.60 13.13 17.20
N ARG A 106 5.83 14.43 17.46
CA ARG A 106 6.71 14.90 18.56
C ARG A 106 6.28 14.47 19.96
N ARG A 107 5.05 13.98 20.13
CA ARG A 107 4.42 13.53 21.37
C ARG A 107 3.54 12.30 21.10
N ALA A 108 4.07 11.34 20.34
CA ALA A 108 3.30 10.21 19.84
C ALA A 108 2.65 9.40 21.00
N SER A 109 3.39 9.16 22.09
CA SER A 109 2.85 8.47 23.26
C SER A 109 1.73 9.24 23.94
N GLU A 110 1.96 10.50 24.27
CA GLU A 110 0.96 11.31 24.96
C GLU A 110 -0.28 11.52 24.10
N PHE A 111 -0.10 11.67 22.78
CA PHE A 111 -1.20 11.77 21.83
C PHE A 111 -2.08 10.51 21.86
N VAL A 112 -1.47 9.32 21.87
CA VAL A 112 -2.22 8.05 21.97
C VAL A 112 -2.92 7.95 23.31
N ASP A 113 -2.24 8.25 24.41
CA ASP A 113 -2.83 8.20 25.76
C ASP A 113 -4.02 9.15 25.89
N ASP A 114 -3.88 10.38 25.38
CA ASP A 114 -4.94 11.38 25.36
C ASP A 114 -6.14 10.90 24.53
N LYS A 115 -5.90 10.34 23.34
CA LYS A 115 -6.97 9.79 22.47
C LYS A 115 -7.68 8.59 23.10
N MET A 116 -6.95 7.74 23.81
CA MET A 116 -7.54 6.58 24.51
C MET A 116 -8.42 7.03 25.67
N ARG A 117 -8.02 8.08 26.40
CA ARG A 117 -8.83 8.69 27.46
C ARG A 117 -10.09 9.36 26.90
N GLU A 118 -9.95 10.20 25.87
CA GLU A 118 -11.07 10.84 25.17
C GLU A 118 -12.08 9.82 24.65
N ARG A 119 -11.60 8.71 24.05
CA ARG A 119 -12.47 7.62 23.58
C ARG A 119 -13.27 6.99 24.73
N LYS A 120 -12.63 6.74 25.88
CA LYS A 120 -13.30 6.15 27.04
C LYS A 120 -14.41 7.06 27.57
N GLU A 121 -14.13 8.36 27.68
CA GLU A 121 -15.11 9.37 28.09
C GLU A 121 -16.27 9.45 27.09
N TYR A 122 -15.98 9.46 25.79
CA TYR A 122 -16.99 9.48 24.73
C TYR A 122 -17.90 8.25 24.77
N VAL A 123 -17.33 7.04 24.91
CA VAL A 123 -18.12 5.80 25.01
C VAL A 123 -19.00 5.80 26.24
N GLN A 124 -18.51 6.33 27.38
CA GLN A 124 -19.31 6.46 28.58
C GLN A 124 -20.51 7.39 28.37
N GLN A 125 -20.26 8.60 27.85
CA GLN A 125 -21.32 9.58 27.54
C GLN A 125 -22.34 9.00 26.56
N LEU A 126 -21.88 8.33 25.51
CA LEU A 126 -22.75 7.66 24.55
C LEU A 126 -23.64 6.62 25.25
N SER A 127 -23.05 5.78 26.11
CA SER A 127 -23.76 4.74 26.85
C SER A 127 -24.83 5.31 27.79
N GLU A 128 -24.55 6.46 28.41
CA GLU A 128 -25.51 7.20 29.25
C GLU A 128 -26.67 7.73 28.39
N VAL A 129 -26.38 8.38 27.26
CA VAL A 129 -27.41 8.90 26.34
C VAL A 129 -28.32 7.79 25.82
N TYR A 130 -27.77 6.66 25.39
CA TYR A 130 -28.56 5.52 24.89
C TYR A 130 -29.44 4.89 25.98
N ARG A 131 -28.96 4.86 27.23
CA ARG A 131 -29.76 4.42 28.38
C ARG A 131 -30.91 5.40 28.66
N ASP A 132 -30.64 6.69 28.60
CA ASP A 132 -31.63 7.74 28.88
C ASP A 132 -32.70 7.87 27.77
N THR A 133 -32.36 7.54 26.52
CA THR A 133 -33.32 7.53 25.39
C THR A 133 -34.14 6.24 25.29
N GLY A 134 -33.92 5.26 26.17
CA GLY A 134 -34.70 4.00 26.19
C GLY A 134 -34.48 3.11 24.97
N ILE A 135 -33.36 3.26 24.26
CA ILE A 135 -33.02 2.46 23.07
C ILE A 135 -32.26 1.17 23.45
N VAL A 136 -32.15 0.87 24.75
CA VAL A 136 -31.50 -0.35 25.26
C VAL A 136 -32.54 -1.24 25.95
N GLU A 137 -33.00 -2.28 25.25
CA GLU A 137 -33.32 -3.59 25.85
C GLU A 137 -32.08 -4.48 25.77
#